data_AF-A0A167SSF7-F1
#
_entry.id   AF-A0A167SSF7-F1
#
_cell.length_a   1.000
_cell.length_b   1.000
_cell.length_c   1.000
_cell.angle_alpha   90.00
_cell.angle_beta   90.00
_cell.angle_gamma   90.00
#
_symmetry.space_group_name_H-M   'P 1'
#
loop_
_entity.id
_entity.type
_entity.pdbx_description
1 polymer ?
#
loop_
_entity_poly.entity_id
_entity_poly.type
_entity_poly.pdbx_seq_one_letter_code
_entity_poly.pdbx_strand_id
1 'polypeptide(L)'
;KALIKLSEHSQRYPGCLLLEDITISKKPVQGGSFGEVFKGEMAGCVIAVKVLRVYEDSEMSKLLKSFSREAVIWRQLSHPNVLPFYGVFVNSWKLGLVSPWMKNGDMSHFLAQIGEIDCVPLAIDVAKGLEYLHSQNILHADLKCGNVLVSDARRACLADFGLSV
;
A
#
# COMPACT_ATOMS: atom_id res chain seq x y z
N LYS A 1 14.76 11.63 -5.18
CA LYS A 1 14.06 12.88 -5.60
C LYS A 1 13.84 13.02 -7.12
N ALA A 2 14.84 12.76 -7.98
CA ALA A 2 14.65 12.89 -9.44
C ALA A 2 13.56 11.96 -10.01
N LEU A 3 13.53 10.68 -9.59
CA LEU A 3 12.52 9.71 -10.03
C LEU A 3 11.08 10.10 -9.65
N ILE A 4 10.85 10.62 -8.44
CA ILE A 4 9.53 11.12 -8.02
C ILE A 4 9.10 12.29 -8.92
N LYS A 5 9.98 13.29 -9.12
CA LYS A 5 9.69 14.45 -9.97
C LYS A 5 9.42 14.05 -11.43
N LEU A 6 10.22 13.11 -11.97
CA LEU A 6 10.04 12.58 -13.31
C LEU A 6 8.68 11.87 -13.43
N SER A 7 8.36 11.00 -12.48
CA SER A 7 7.09 10.28 -12.44
C SER A 7 5.88 11.21 -12.36
N GLU A 8 5.98 12.27 -11.54
CA GLU A 8 4.95 13.30 -11.41
C GLU A 8 4.73 14.10 -12.70
N HIS A 9 5.79 14.39 -13.47
CA HIS A 9 5.70 15.13 -14.73
C HIS A 9 5.26 14.25 -15.89
N SER A 10 5.72 13.00 -15.94
CA SER A 10 5.45 12.09 -17.04
C SER A 10 4.18 11.26 -16.87
N GLN A 11 3.59 11.25 -15.65
CA GLN A 11 2.48 10.35 -15.29
C GLN A 11 2.80 8.88 -15.57
N ARG A 12 4.07 8.49 -15.32
CA ARG A 12 4.56 7.13 -15.55
C ARG A 12 5.36 6.65 -14.35
N TYR A 13 5.35 5.35 -14.15
CA TYR A 13 6.23 4.64 -13.23
C TYR A 13 7.23 3.80 -14.03
N PRO A 14 8.36 3.38 -13.42
CA PRO A 14 9.34 2.52 -14.09
C PRO A 14 8.70 1.20 -14.54
N GLY A 15 8.93 0.79 -15.79
CA GLY A 15 8.36 -0.45 -16.35
C GLY A 15 8.78 -1.72 -15.60
N CYS A 16 9.92 -1.70 -14.91
CA CYS A 16 10.37 -2.81 -14.04
C CYS A 16 9.51 -3.02 -12.79
N LEU A 17 8.52 -2.16 -12.55
CA LEU A 17 7.51 -2.39 -11.50
C LEU A 17 6.34 -3.23 -11.99
N LEU A 18 6.17 -3.42 -13.30
CA LEU A 18 5.07 -4.22 -13.83
C LEU A 18 5.26 -5.68 -13.43
N LEU A 19 4.21 -6.25 -12.85
CA LEU A 19 4.16 -7.65 -12.47
C LEU A 19 3.30 -8.44 -13.46
N GLU A 20 3.78 -9.63 -13.81
CA GLU A 20 3.10 -10.59 -14.67
C GLU A 20 2.49 -11.71 -13.82
N ASP A 21 1.62 -12.53 -14.43
CA ASP A 21 1.04 -13.73 -13.81
C ASP A 21 0.27 -13.51 -12.49
N ILE A 22 -0.38 -12.35 -12.36
CA ILE A 22 -1.26 -12.06 -11.22
C ILE A 22 -2.71 -12.42 -11.55
N THR A 23 -3.33 -13.20 -10.66
CA THR A 23 -4.79 -13.41 -10.65
C THR A 23 -5.42 -12.71 -9.46
N ILE A 24 -6.59 -12.09 -9.64
CA ILE A 24 -7.32 -11.41 -8.56
C ILE A 24 -8.78 -11.86 -8.50
N SER A 25 -9.40 -11.74 -7.32
CA SER A 25 -10.80 -12.04 -7.10
C SER A 25 -11.74 -11.18 -7.97
N LYS A 26 -12.94 -11.68 -8.27
CA LYS A 26 -13.95 -10.94 -9.04
C LYS A 26 -14.48 -9.72 -8.29
N LYS A 27 -14.66 -9.84 -6.98
CA LYS A 27 -15.15 -8.78 -6.09
C LYS A 27 -14.03 -8.29 -5.18
N PRO A 28 -14.01 -6.99 -4.83
CA PRO A 28 -13.08 -6.48 -3.84
C PRO A 28 -13.42 -7.02 -2.45
N VAL A 29 -12.39 -7.14 -1.61
CA VAL A 29 -12.54 -7.49 -0.19
C VAL A 29 -12.84 -6.25 0.64
N GLN A 30 -12.31 -5.10 0.22
CA GLN A 30 -12.52 -3.82 0.86
C GLN A 30 -12.63 -2.72 -0.19
N GLY A 31 -13.50 -1.73 0.05
CA GLY A 31 -13.63 -0.53 -0.76
C GLY A 31 -13.53 0.71 0.13
N GLY A 32 -12.82 1.74 -0.34
CA GLY A 32 -12.67 3.00 0.37
C GLY A 32 -12.39 4.17 -0.55
N SER A 33 -12.14 5.35 0.03
CA SER A 33 -11.83 6.58 -0.70
C SER A 33 -10.56 6.48 -1.57
N PHE A 34 -9.63 5.60 -1.19
CA PHE A 34 -8.33 5.44 -1.85
C PHE A 34 -8.29 4.32 -2.90
N GLY A 35 -9.41 3.65 -3.16
CA GLY A 35 -9.52 2.55 -4.12
C GLY A 35 -10.20 1.31 -3.57
N GLU A 36 -10.10 0.22 -4.34
CA GLU A 36 -10.65 -1.08 -4.01
C GLU A 36 -9.52 -2.09 -3.81
N VAL A 37 -9.54 -2.84 -2.71
CA VAL A 37 -8.53 -3.87 -2.43
C VAL A 37 -9.08 -5.23 -2.84
N PHE A 38 -8.40 -5.88 -3.78
CA PHE A 38 -8.67 -7.23 -4.22
C PHE A 38 -7.67 -8.20 -3.60
N LYS A 39 -8.14 -9.41 -3.28
CA LYS A 39 -7.26 -10.52 -2.93
C LYS A 39 -6.83 -11.23 -4.21
N GLY A 40 -5.58 -11.65 -4.29
CA GLY A 40 -5.05 -12.33 -5.45
C GLY A 40 -3.99 -13.36 -5.12
N GLU A 41 -3.44 -13.95 -6.17
CA GLU A 41 -2.35 -14.91 -6.12
C GLU A 41 -1.29 -14.57 -7.18
N MET A 42 -0.03 -14.71 -6.80
CA MET A 42 1.13 -14.54 -7.66
C MET A 42 2.22 -15.53 -7.23
N ALA A 43 2.63 -16.42 -8.14
CA ALA A 43 3.64 -17.46 -7.87
C ALA A 43 3.38 -18.28 -6.58
N GLY A 44 2.11 -18.65 -6.32
CA GLY A 44 1.69 -19.38 -5.12
C GLY A 44 1.62 -18.55 -3.84
N CYS A 45 1.95 -17.26 -3.89
CA CYS A 45 1.82 -16.34 -2.77
C CYS A 45 0.49 -15.58 -2.82
N VAL A 46 -0.18 -15.47 -1.67
CA VAL A 46 -1.39 -14.65 -1.53
C VAL A 46 -1.01 -13.17 -1.45
N ILE A 47 -1.62 -12.35 -2.29
CA ILE A 47 -1.33 -10.92 -2.42
C ILE A 47 -2.56 -10.04 -2.24
N ALA A 48 -2.31 -8.77 -1.92
CA ALA A 48 -3.30 -7.70 -1.95
C ALA A 48 -3.02 -6.78 -3.16
N VAL A 49 -4.06 -6.46 -3.92
CA VAL A 49 -4.00 -5.54 -5.05
C VAL A 49 -4.94 -4.36 -4.78
N LYS A 50 -4.36 -3.20 -4.44
CA LYS A 50 -5.09 -1.93 -4.28
C LYS A 50 -5.30 -1.31 -5.65
N VAL A 51 -6.48 -1.51 -6.22
CA VAL A 51 -6.88 -1.03 -7.55
C VAL A 51 -7.37 0.41 -7.45
N LEU A 52 -6.85 1.26 -8.32
CA LEU A 52 -7.27 2.64 -8.46
C LEU A 52 -8.70 2.70 -8.99
N ARG A 53 -9.56 3.44 -8.29
CA ARG A 53 -10.95 3.63 -8.69
C ARG A 53 -11.07 4.82 -9.64
N VAL A 54 -11.54 4.57 -10.85
CA VAL A 54 -11.83 5.59 -11.86
C VAL A 54 -13.33 5.84 -11.85
N TYR A 55 -13.74 7.09 -11.67
CA TYR A 55 -15.13 7.54 -11.81
C TYR A 55 -15.28 8.34 -13.11
N GLU A 56 -16.49 8.46 -13.65
CA GLU A 56 -16.73 9.19 -14.91
C GLU A 56 -16.24 10.65 -14.86
N ASP A 57 -16.40 11.32 -13.72
CA ASP A 57 -15.95 12.71 -13.50
C ASP A 57 -14.48 12.82 -13.03
N SER A 58 -13.75 11.72 -12.94
CA SER A 58 -12.40 11.75 -12.38
C SER A 58 -11.39 12.32 -13.36
N GLU A 59 -10.59 13.31 -12.91
CA GLU A 59 -9.43 13.79 -13.66
C GLU A 59 -8.34 12.71 -13.68
N MET A 60 -8.38 11.88 -14.72
CA MET A 60 -7.48 10.74 -14.93
C MET A 60 -6.00 11.13 -14.75
N SER A 61 -5.61 12.32 -15.22
CA SER A 61 -4.25 12.86 -15.11
C SER A 61 -3.79 13.02 -13.65
N LYS A 62 -4.67 13.48 -12.76
CA LYS A 62 -4.38 13.65 -11.32
C LYS A 62 -4.31 12.30 -10.62
N LEU A 63 -5.21 11.37 -10.95
CA LEU A 63 -5.22 10.02 -10.42
C LEU A 63 -3.94 9.25 -10.77
N LEU A 64 -3.54 9.26 -12.05
CA LEU A 64 -2.31 8.62 -12.51
C LEU A 64 -1.05 9.26 -11.90
N LYS A 65 -1.06 10.59 -11.70
CA LYS A 65 0.03 11.30 -11.01
C LYS A 65 0.16 10.82 -9.57
N SER A 66 -0.95 10.76 -8.83
CA SER A 66 -0.97 10.29 -7.43
C SER A 66 -0.52 8.82 -7.33
N PHE A 67 -1.05 7.97 -8.21
CA PHE A 67 -0.69 6.55 -8.28
C PHE A 67 0.80 6.34 -8.55
N SER A 68 1.34 7.02 -9.56
CA SER A 68 2.74 6.84 -9.94
C SER A 68 3.68 7.35 -8.85
N ARG A 69 3.30 8.45 -8.19
CA ARG A 69 4.02 8.98 -7.03
C ARG A 69 4.03 7.99 -5.85
N GLU A 70 2.87 7.43 -5.49
CA GLU A 70 2.77 6.41 -4.43
C GLU A 70 3.65 5.19 -4.77
N ALA A 71 3.57 4.66 -5.99
CA ALA A 71 4.38 3.53 -6.43
C ALA A 71 5.89 3.82 -6.31
N VAL A 72 6.34 5.02 -6.70
CA VAL A 72 7.75 5.39 -6.65
C VAL A 72 8.23 5.61 -5.22
N ILE A 73 7.45 6.27 -4.36
CA ILE A 73 7.79 6.43 -2.94
C ILE A 73 7.89 5.06 -2.31
N TRP A 74 6.85 4.24 -2.44
CA TRP A 74 6.74 2.96 -1.79
C TRP A 74 7.84 1.98 -2.22
N ARG A 75 8.23 1.99 -3.51
CA ARG A 75 9.35 1.21 -4.02
C ARG A 75 10.69 1.49 -3.33
N GLN A 76 10.90 2.70 -2.82
CA GLN A 76 12.15 3.07 -2.16
C GLN A 76 12.21 2.62 -0.70
N LEU A 77 11.11 2.12 -0.15
CA LEU A 77 10.99 1.75 1.25
C LEU A 77 11.32 0.27 1.48
N SER A 78 12.14 -0.01 2.49
CA SER A 78 12.48 -1.37 2.92
C SER A 78 12.77 -1.38 4.41
N HIS A 79 11.78 -1.80 5.20
CA HIS A 79 11.86 -1.88 6.66
C HIS A 79 10.82 -2.89 7.19
N PRO A 80 11.09 -3.67 8.26
CA PRO A 80 10.15 -4.66 8.80
C PRO A 80 8.79 -4.07 9.24
N ASN A 81 8.76 -2.81 9.64
CA ASN A 81 7.53 -2.10 10.04
C ASN A 81 6.95 -1.19 8.94
N VAL A 82 7.33 -1.42 7.69
CA VAL A 82 6.73 -0.80 6.50
C VAL A 82 6.24 -1.93 5.60
N LEU A 83 5.00 -1.82 5.12
CA LEU A 83 4.40 -2.84 4.26
C LEU A 83 5.27 -3.05 3.01
N PRO A 84 5.66 -4.29 2.66
CA PRO A 84 6.44 -4.53 1.45
C PRO A 84 5.67 -4.16 0.18
N PHE A 85 6.38 -3.57 -0.78
CA PHE A 85 5.85 -3.30 -2.12
C PHE A 85 6.40 -4.32 -3.12
N TYR A 86 5.51 -5.00 -3.83
CA TYR A 86 5.91 -5.95 -4.88
C TYR A 86 5.98 -5.27 -6.24
N GLY A 87 5.03 -4.39 -6.56
CA GLY A 87 4.99 -3.73 -7.86
C GLY A 87 3.61 -3.26 -8.26
N VAL A 88 3.42 -3.11 -9.55
CA VAL A 88 2.22 -2.59 -10.20
C VAL A 88 1.54 -3.71 -10.97
N PHE A 89 0.24 -3.84 -10.73
CA PHE A 89 -0.67 -4.70 -11.49
C PHE A 89 -1.36 -3.88 -12.57
N VAL A 90 -1.39 -4.41 -13.79
CA VAL A 90 -2.15 -3.85 -14.91
C VAL A 90 -2.91 -4.97 -15.61
N ASN A 91 -4.20 -4.78 -15.84
CA ASN A 91 -4.97 -5.55 -16.80
C ASN A 91 -5.81 -4.60 -17.68
N SER A 92 -6.61 -5.14 -18.60
CA SER A 92 -7.38 -4.35 -19.59
C SER A 92 -8.22 -3.22 -19.00
N TRP A 93 -8.60 -3.26 -17.71
CA TRP A 93 -9.48 -2.27 -17.09
C TRP A 93 -9.05 -1.81 -15.68
N LYS A 94 -7.97 -2.37 -15.12
CA LYS A 94 -7.56 -2.12 -13.74
C LYS A 94 -6.07 -1.83 -13.67
N LEU A 95 -5.74 -0.78 -12.91
CA LEU A 95 -4.40 -0.40 -12.51
C LEU A 95 -4.32 -0.47 -10.98
N GLY A 96 -3.33 -1.16 -10.43
CA GLY A 96 -3.25 -1.35 -8.98
C GLY A 96 -1.85 -1.52 -8.41
N LEU A 97 -1.71 -1.31 -7.11
CA LEU A 97 -0.48 -1.50 -6.35
C LEU A 97 -0.52 -2.85 -5.63
N VAL A 98 0.59 -3.59 -5.67
CA VAL A 98 0.67 -4.97 -5.19
C VAL A 98 1.54 -5.07 -3.95
N SER A 99 1.03 -5.78 -2.95
CA SER A 99 1.71 -6.02 -1.67
C SER A 99 1.35 -7.41 -1.12
N PRO A 100 2.03 -7.91 -0.07
CA PRO A 100 1.62 -9.13 0.61
C PRO A 100 0.21 -9.00 1.18
N TRP A 101 -0.56 -10.09 1.18
CA TRP A 101 -1.84 -10.13 1.88
C TRP A 101 -1.64 -10.21 3.40
N MET A 102 -2.13 -9.21 4.14
CA MET A 102 -2.09 -9.18 5.60
C MET A 102 -3.38 -9.75 6.18
N LYS A 103 -3.37 -11.03 6.57
CA LYS A 103 -4.59 -11.77 6.97
C LYS A 103 -5.27 -11.23 8.23
N ASN A 104 -4.51 -10.58 9.09
CA ASN A 104 -5.00 -9.98 10.34
C ASN A 104 -5.62 -8.58 10.10
N GLY A 105 -5.61 -8.09 8.86
CA GLY A 105 -6.22 -6.82 8.48
C GLY A 105 -5.47 -5.61 9.02
N ASP A 106 -6.18 -4.48 9.08
CA ASP A 106 -5.69 -3.27 9.72
C ASP A 106 -5.80 -3.33 11.25
N MET A 107 -5.10 -2.44 11.93
CA MET A 107 -5.00 -2.40 13.38
C MET A 107 -6.36 -2.21 14.05
N SER A 108 -7.30 -1.50 13.42
CA SER A 108 -8.64 -1.29 13.96
C SER A 108 -9.42 -2.60 13.97
N HIS A 109 -9.38 -3.34 12.86
CA HIS A 109 -9.98 -4.67 12.75
C HIS A 109 -9.34 -5.68 13.71
N PHE A 110 -8.01 -5.69 13.79
CA PHE A 110 -7.26 -6.61 14.63
C PHE A 110 -7.56 -6.42 16.13
N LEU A 111 -7.55 -5.17 16.61
CA LEU A 111 -7.80 -4.88 18.03
C LEU A 111 -9.25 -5.19 18.43
N ALA A 112 -10.21 -5.00 17.52
CA ALA A 112 -11.61 -5.34 17.78
C ALA A 112 -11.84 -6.86 17.99
N GLN A 113 -10.99 -7.72 17.44
CA GLN A 113 -11.15 -9.17 17.51
C GLN A 113 -10.48 -9.84 18.71
N ILE A 114 -9.42 -9.26 19.24
CA ILE A 114 -8.51 -9.96 20.17
C ILE A 114 -8.74 -9.57 21.63
N GLY A 115 -9.56 -8.54 21.88
CA GLY A 115 -9.86 -8.06 23.24
C GLY A 115 -8.69 -7.30 23.84
N GLU A 116 -8.46 -7.41 25.15
CA GLU A 116 -7.32 -6.77 25.81
C GLU A 116 -6.02 -7.48 25.43
N ILE A 117 -5.16 -6.77 24.70
CA ILE A 117 -3.79 -7.19 24.40
C ILE A 117 -2.83 -6.12 24.90
N ASP A 118 -1.60 -6.53 25.21
CA ASP A 118 -0.51 -5.56 25.33
C ASP A 118 -0.23 -4.94 23.96
N CYS A 119 -0.64 -3.68 23.78
CA CYS A 119 -0.44 -2.91 22.56
C CYS A 119 0.97 -2.31 22.45
N VAL A 120 1.79 -2.39 23.52
CA VAL A 120 3.13 -1.79 23.54
C VAL A 120 4.02 -2.30 22.40
N PRO A 121 4.09 -3.61 22.09
CA PRO A 121 4.89 -4.10 20.97
C PRO A 121 4.45 -3.53 19.61
N LEU A 122 3.15 -3.37 19.39
CA LEU A 122 2.59 -2.80 18.14
C LEU A 122 2.88 -1.30 18.05
N ALA A 123 2.78 -0.58 19.16
CA ALA A 123 3.13 0.84 19.20
C ALA A 123 4.61 1.09 18.92
N ILE A 124 5.50 0.24 19.46
CA ILE A 124 6.94 0.28 19.16
C ILE A 124 7.20 0.02 17.68
N ASP A 125 6.51 -0.95 17.09
CA ASP A 125 6.60 -1.25 15.65
C ASP A 125 6.22 -0.04 14.79
N VAL A 126 5.10 0.61 15.10
CA VAL A 126 4.66 1.84 14.42
C VAL A 126 5.71 2.93 14.56
N ALA A 127 6.25 3.15 15.76
CA ALA A 127 7.28 4.16 16.01
C ALA A 127 8.55 3.90 15.20
N LYS A 128 9.02 2.64 15.13
CA LYS A 128 10.18 2.25 14.32
C LYS A 128 9.93 2.44 12.82
N GLY A 129 8.73 2.14 12.34
CA GLY A 129 8.33 2.42 10.96
C GLY A 129 8.41 3.92 10.64
N LEU A 130 7.91 4.78 11.54
CA LEU A 130 7.94 6.23 11.36
C LEU A 130 9.36 6.80 11.44
N GLU A 131 10.17 6.33 12.41
CA GLU A 131 11.59 6.68 12.51
C GLU A 131 12.32 6.37 11.21
N TYR A 132 12.08 5.17 10.64
CA TYR A 132 12.63 4.81 9.35
C TYR A 132 12.18 5.75 8.22
N LEU A 133 10.87 6.03 8.08
CA LEU A 133 10.38 6.94 7.04
C LEU A 133 11.03 8.33 7.17
N HIS A 134 11.13 8.86 8.39
CA HIS A 134 11.75 10.16 8.65
C HIS A 134 13.25 10.14 8.31
N SER A 135 13.96 9.03 8.58
CA SER A 135 15.36 8.85 8.15
C SER A 135 15.53 8.91 6.62
N GLN A 136 14.50 8.52 5.87
CA GLN A 136 14.45 8.61 4.41
C GLN A 136 13.94 9.98 3.91
N ASN A 137 13.73 10.95 4.81
CA ASN A 137 13.09 12.24 4.53
C ASN A 137 11.69 12.10 3.91
N ILE A 138 10.91 11.14 4.41
CA ILE A 138 9.53 10.89 3.97
C ILE A 138 8.61 11.09 5.17
N LEU A 139 7.61 11.96 5.03
CA LEU A 139 6.51 12.08 5.99
C LEU A 139 5.37 11.20 5.52
N HIS A 140 4.81 10.35 6.39
CA HIS A 140 3.67 9.49 6.02
C HIS A 140 2.41 10.31 5.70
N ALA A 141 2.14 11.35 6.49
CA ALA A 141 1.02 12.30 6.37
C ALA A 141 -0.41 11.75 6.51
N ASP A 142 -0.61 10.45 6.75
CA ASP A 142 -1.93 9.83 6.95
C ASP A 142 -1.87 8.68 7.97
N LEU A 143 -1.18 8.89 9.09
CA LEU A 143 -1.08 7.87 10.13
C LEU A 143 -2.43 7.72 10.86
N LYS A 144 -3.02 6.54 10.74
CA LYS A 144 -4.25 6.11 11.44
C LYS A 144 -4.30 4.59 11.50
N CYS A 145 -5.12 4.02 12.38
CA CYS A 145 -5.22 2.56 12.55
C CYS A 145 -5.56 1.81 11.24
N GLY A 146 -6.37 2.41 10.36
CA GLY A 146 -6.69 1.84 9.04
C GLY A 146 -5.50 1.74 8.06
N ASN A 147 -4.42 2.49 8.33
CA ASN A 147 -3.19 2.51 7.52
C ASN A 147 -2.04 1.76 8.22
N VAL A 148 -2.34 1.02 9.29
CA VAL A 148 -1.38 0.13 9.96
C VAL A 148 -1.89 -1.29 9.83
N LEU A 149 -1.25 -2.09 8.99
CA LEU A 149 -1.61 -3.50 8.81
C LEU A 149 -0.87 -4.38 9.82
N VAL A 150 -1.49 -5.50 10.17
CA VAL A 150 -0.91 -6.48 11.09
C VAL A 150 -0.48 -7.73 10.31
N SER A 151 0.80 -8.06 10.42
CA SER A 151 1.37 -9.25 9.79
C SER A 151 0.97 -10.54 10.51
N ASP A 152 1.23 -11.68 9.87
CA ASP A 152 1.01 -13.02 10.42
C ASP A 152 1.77 -13.24 11.74
N ALA A 153 2.93 -12.61 11.90
CA ALA A 153 3.74 -12.61 13.12
C ALA A 153 3.24 -11.62 14.18
N ARG A 154 2.05 -11.04 13.99
CA ARG A 154 1.45 -10.01 14.87
C ARG A 154 2.35 -8.79 15.07
N ARG A 155 3.03 -8.38 14.01
CA ARG A 155 3.85 -7.15 13.94
C ARG A 155 3.13 -6.09 13.13
N ALA A 156 3.25 -4.83 13.54
CA ALA A 156 2.62 -3.71 12.84
C ALA A 156 3.49 -3.24 11.66
N CYS A 157 2.84 -2.95 10.53
CA CYS A 157 3.45 -2.43 9.32
C CYS A 157 2.67 -1.22 8.81
N LEU A 158 3.36 -0.09 8.59
CA LEU A 158 2.79 1.11 7.97
C LEU A 158 2.42 0.84 6.50
N ALA A 159 1.27 1.32 6.07
CA ALA A 159 0.72 1.15 4.73
C ALA A 159 0.07 2.45 4.24
N ASP A 160 -0.32 2.49 2.96
CA ASP A 160 -0.96 3.63 2.30
C ASP A 160 -0.09 4.91 2.27
N PHE A 161 0.70 5.04 1.21
CA PHE A 161 1.64 6.16 1.03
C PHE A 161 1.10 7.22 0.06
N GLY A 162 -0.20 7.23 -0.22
CA GLY A 162 -0.82 8.14 -1.19
C GLY A 162 -0.66 9.62 -0.85
N LEU A 163 -0.55 9.95 0.43
CA LEU A 163 -0.37 11.33 0.93
C LEU A 163 1.07 11.65 1.35
N SER A 164 2.00 10.68 1.27
CA SER A 164 3.36 10.88 1.78
C SER A 164 4.14 11.93 1.00
N VAL A 165 5.04 12.69 1.65
CA VAL A 165 5.82 13.80 1.05
C VAL A 165 7.29 13.76 1.38
#